data_AF-A0AAV0EUK1-F1
#
_entry.id   AF-A0AAV0EUK1-F1
#
_cell.length_a   1.000
_cell.length_b   1.000
_cell.length_c   1.000
_cell.angle_alpha   90.00
_cell.angle_beta   90.00
_cell.angle_gamma   90.00
#
_symmetry.space_group_name_H-M   'P 1'
#
loop_
_entity.id
_entity.type
_entity.pdbx_description
1 polymer ?
#
loop_
_entity_poly.entity_id
_entity_poly.type
_entity_poly.pdbx_seq_one_letter_code
_entity_poly.pdbx_strand_id
1 'polypeptide(L)'
;MLSHLGYCRWRENALPIGVFEPPAKPARPSIPKLVSPKQIPSHKQLGLPLNAYMLHNLAHVELNAIDLAWDTVVRFSPYHVELLGDGFFADFAHVADDESRHFAWCSQRLAELGFRKLEV
;
A
#
# COMPACT_ATOMS: atom_id res chain seq x y z
N MET A 1 -10.89 -0.40 -4.98
CA MET A 1 -9.62 0.35 -4.80
C MET A 1 -8.88 0.38 -6.14
N LEU A 2 -8.10 1.42 -6.45
CA LEU A 2 -7.38 1.53 -7.73
C LEU A 2 -6.38 0.39 -7.96
N SER A 3 -5.67 -0.07 -6.92
CA SER A 3 -4.72 -1.20 -7.02
C SER A 3 -5.39 -2.47 -7.53
N HIS A 4 -6.46 -2.91 -6.87
CA HIS A 4 -7.24 -4.09 -7.29
C HIS A 4 -7.74 -3.98 -8.73
N LEU A 5 -8.29 -2.82 -9.11
CA LEU A 5 -8.75 -2.60 -10.47
C LEU A 5 -7.59 -2.66 -11.48
N GLY A 6 -6.43 -2.08 -11.12
CA GLY A 6 -5.22 -2.11 -11.95
C GLY A 6 -4.73 -3.53 -12.19
N TYR A 7 -4.61 -4.33 -11.12
CA TYR A 7 -4.20 -5.73 -11.20
C TYR A 7 -5.17 -6.58 -12.04
N CYS A 8 -6.48 -6.49 -11.80
CA CYS A 8 -7.48 -7.22 -12.58
C CYS A 8 -7.40 -6.86 -14.07
N ARG A 9 -7.30 -5.57 -14.41
CA ARG A 9 -7.17 -5.12 -15.81
C ARG A 9 -5.88 -5.60 -16.46
N TRP A 10 -4.77 -5.57 -15.74
CA TRP A 10 -3.49 -6.05 -16.23
C TRP A 10 -3.56 -7.55 -16.58
N ARG A 11 -4.12 -8.35 -15.67
CA ARG A 11 -4.29 -9.80 -15.84
C ARG A 11 -5.28 -10.17 -16.95
N GLU A 12 -6.42 -9.49 -17.02
CA GLU A 12 -7.49 -9.80 -17.99
C GLU A 12 -7.14 -9.37 -19.42
N ASN A 13 -6.42 -8.25 -19.58
CA ASN A 13 -6.11 -7.70 -20.90
C ASN A 13 -4.68 -7.99 -21.36
N ALA A 14 -3.93 -8.81 -20.62
CA ALA A 14 -2.52 -9.12 -20.88
C ALA A 14 -1.69 -7.86 -21.20
N LEU A 15 -1.84 -6.82 -20.37
CA LEU A 15 -1.17 -5.54 -20.61
C LEU A 15 0.36 -5.72 -20.51
N PRO A 16 1.14 -5.12 -21.41
CA PRO A 16 2.59 -5.25 -21.38
C PRO A 16 3.20 -4.52 -20.18
N ILE A 17 4.36 -4.98 -19.72
CA ILE A 17 5.20 -4.22 -18.79
C ILE A 17 5.85 -3.07 -19.58
N GLY A 18 5.49 -1.84 -19.21
CA GLY A 18 6.10 -0.63 -19.77
C GLY A 18 7.41 -0.28 -19.09
N VAL A 19 8.14 0.69 -19.64
CA VAL A 19 9.34 1.27 -19.03
C VAL A 19 9.03 2.68 -18.55
N PHE A 20 9.34 2.99 -17.29
CA PHE A 20 9.15 4.32 -16.72
C PHE A 20 10.28 4.65 -15.73
N GLU A 21 10.67 5.92 -15.66
CA GLU A 21 11.59 6.41 -14.63
C GLU A 21 10.81 6.87 -13.40
N PRO A 22 10.81 6.10 -12.28
CA PRO A 22 10.08 6.52 -11.10
C PRO A 22 10.70 7.77 -10.48
N PRO A 23 9.92 8.60 -9.77
CA PRO A 23 10.48 9.64 -8.92
C PRO A 23 11.43 9.03 -7.87
N ALA A 24 12.33 9.87 -7.33
CA ALA A 24 13.33 9.45 -6.35
C ALA A 24 12.72 8.81 -5.08
N LYS A 25 11.46 9.14 -4.76
CA LYS A 25 10.69 8.57 -3.66
C LYS A 25 9.24 8.36 -4.11
N PRO A 26 8.53 7.34 -3.59
CA PRO A 26 7.11 7.19 -3.79
C PRO A 26 6.34 8.45 -3.41
N ALA A 27 5.24 8.72 -4.12
CA ALA A 27 4.36 9.83 -3.77
C ALA A 27 3.82 9.62 -2.34
N ARG A 28 3.87 10.68 -1.54
CA ARG A 28 3.32 10.72 -0.18
C ARG A 28 2.45 11.97 -0.05
N PRO A 29 1.22 11.86 0.46
CA PRO A 29 0.42 13.04 0.78
C PRO A 29 1.14 13.91 1.83
N SER A 30 0.77 15.18 1.92
CA SER A 30 1.35 16.10 2.91
C SER A 30 1.00 15.73 4.37
N ILE A 31 -0.01 14.88 4.56
CA ILE A 31 -0.53 14.42 5.86
C ILE A 31 -0.86 12.92 5.73
N PRO A 32 -0.55 12.08 6.74
CA PRO A 32 0.10 12.40 8.00
C PRO A 32 1.59 12.75 7.84
N LYS A 33 2.14 13.51 8.81
CA LYS A 33 3.56 13.86 8.79
C LYS A 33 4.38 12.62 9.12
N LEU A 34 5.42 12.37 8.33
CA LEU A 34 6.37 11.30 8.62
C LEU A 34 7.17 11.68 9.88
N VAL A 35 7.04 10.87 10.93
CA VAL A 35 7.74 11.05 12.20
C VAL A 35 8.58 9.81 12.51
N SER A 36 9.55 9.95 13.42
CA SER A 36 10.29 8.79 13.90
C SER A 36 9.40 7.85 14.73
N PRO A 37 9.70 6.54 14.82
CA PRO A 37 8.91 5.60 15.63
C PRO A 37 8.70 6.02 17.09
N LYS A 38 9.66 6.76 17.67
CA LYS A 38 9.58 7.28 19.05
C LYS A 38 8.57 8.42 19.21
N GLN A 39 8.19 9.07 18.11
CA GLN A 39 7.25 10.18 18.07
C GLN A 39 5.83 9.75 17.73
N ILE A 40 5.62 8.46 17.42
CA ILE A 40 4.28 7.91 17.18
C ILE A 40 3.52 7.95 18.51
N PRO A 41 2.40 8.69 18.61
CA PRO A 41 1.64 8.79 19.84
C PRO A 41 0.96 7.45 20.18
N SER A 42 0.98 7.08 21.45
CA SER A 42 0.32 5.85 21.92
C SER A 42 -1.21 5.97 21.91
N HIS A 43 -1.90 4.83 21.87
CA HIS A 43 -3.38 4.79 21.97
C HIS A 43 -3.96 5.60 23.14
N LYS A 44 -3.28 5.60 24.31
CA LYS A 44 -3.67 6.37 25.50
C LYS A 44 -3.58 7.87 25.27
N GLN A 45 -2.50 8.34 24.62
CA GLN A 45 -2.33 9.75 24.29
C GLN A 45 -3.38 10.24 23.28
N LEU A 46 -3.83 9.34 22.40
CA LEU A 46 -4.89 9.62 21.42
C LEU A 46 -6.31 9.41 21.96
N GLY A 47 -6.47 8.91 23.19
CA GLY A 47 -7.79 8.56 23.74
C GLY A 47 -8.51 7.44 22.97
N LEU A 48 -7.75 6.58 22.29
CA LEU A 48 -8.29 5.52 21.44
C LEU A 48 -8.32 4.17 22.13
N PRO A 49 -9.37 3.35 21.89
CA PRO A 49 -9.34 1.94 22.20
C PRO A 49 -8.14 1.24 21.56
N LEU A 50 -7.50 0.32 22.28
CA LEU A 50 -6.29 -0.37 21.82
C LEU A 50 -6.50 -1.10 20.48
N ASN A 51 -7.66 -1.74 20.33
CA ASN A 51 -8.04 -2.45 19.09
C ASN A 51 -8.17 -1.50 17.89
N ALA A 52 -8.75 -0.30 18.07
CA ALA A 52 -8.85 0.69 17.01
C ALA A 52 -7.46 1.24 16.61
N TYR A 53 -6.61 1.52 17.59
CA TYR A 53 -5.23 1.95 17.36
C TYR A 53 -4.40 0.89 16.61
N MET A 54 -4.46 -0.37 17.05
CA MET A 54 -3.75 -1.47 16.40
C MET A 54 -4.22 -1.68 14.96
N LEU A 55 -5.54 -1.66 14.73
CA LEU A 55 -6.11 -1.85 13.40
C LEU A 55 -5.76 -0.71 12.44
N HIS A 56 -5.66 0.51 12.96
CA HIS A 56 -5.19 1.66 12.20
C HIS A 56 -3.71 1.57 11.82
N ASN A 57 -2.86 1.15 12.75
CA ASN A 57 -1.46 0.89 12.45
C ASN A 57 -1.31 -0.21 11.41
N LEU A 58 -2.11 -1.28 11.49
CA LEU A 58 -2.12 -2.35 10.49
C LEU A 58 -2.53 -1.80 9.13
N ALA A 59 -3.59 -0.99 9.04
CA ALA A 59 -3.98 -0.33 7.79
C ALA A 59 -2.84 0.52 7.19
N HIS A 60 -2.03 1.20 8.01
CA HIS A 60 -0.85 1.91 7.52
C HIS A 60 0.26 1.00 7.00
N VAL A 61 0.46 -0.17 7.63
CA VAL A 61 1.37 -1.20 7.13
C VAL A 61 0.91 -1.70 5.77
N GLU A 62 -0.37 -2.03 5.61
CA GLU A 62 -0.91 -2.51 4.32
C GLU A 62 -0.80 -1.44 3.23
N LEU A 63 -1.11 -0.18 3.55
CA LEU A 63 -0.96 0.92 2.59
C LEU A 63 0.49 1.09 2.13
N ASN A 64 1.45 1.01 3.06
CA ASN A 64 2.87 1.05 2.72
C ASN A 64 3.28 -0.15 1.86
N ALA A 65 2.72 -1.34 2.10
CA ALA A 65 3.00 -2.53 1.31
C ALA A 65 2.48 -2.42 -0.12
N ILE A 66 1.27 -1.86 -0.32
CA ILE A 66 0.73 -1.52 -1.65
C ILE A 66 1.70 -0.58 -2.40
N ASP A 67 2.15 0.49 -1.74
CA ASP A 67 3.03 1.48 -2.35
C ASP A 67 4.39 0.88 -2.72
N LEU A 68 4.96 0.05 -1.83
CA LEU A 68 6.25 -0.62 -2.07
C LEU A 68 6.17 -1.64 -3.21
N ALA A 69 5.07 -2.39 -3.30
CA ALA A 69 4.86 -3.34 -4.37
C ALA A 69 4.79 -2.64 -5.74
N TRP A 70 4.03 -1.55 -5.84
CA TRP A 70 3.98 -0.75 -7.08
C TRP A 70 5.30 -0.02 -7.38
N ASP A 71 5.98 0.52 -6.37
CA ASP A 71 7.31 1.12 -6.56
C ASP A 71 8.30 0.09 -7.12
N THR A 72 8.24 -1.16 -6.65
CA THR A 72 9.07 -2.25 -7.15
C THR A 72 8.77 -2.55 -8.62
N VAL A 73 7.49 -2.68 -9.00
CA VAL A 73 7.08 -2.90 -10.40
C VAL A 73 7.65 -1.81 -11.32
N VAL A 74 7.55 -0.54 -10.93
CA VAL A 74 8.02 0.58 -11.76
C VAL A 74 9.54 0.66 -11.76
N ARG A 75 10.20 0.57 -10.60
CA ARG A 75 11.64 0.79 -10.45
C ARG A 75 12.48 -0.29 -11.12
N PHE A 76 11.96 -1.50 -11.18
CA PHE A 76 12.64 -2.62 -11.82
C PHE A 76 12.18 -2.87 -13.25
N SER A 77 11.23 -2.10 -13.78
CA SER A 77 10.73 -2.27 -15.15
C SER A 77 11.81 -2.20 -16.24
N PRO A 78 12.90 -1.41 -16.12
CA PRO A 78 13.98 -1.42 -17.12
C PRO A 78 14.70 -2.78 -17.23
N TYR A 79 14.65 -3.63 -16.20
CA TYR A 79 15.30 -4.94 -16.14
C TYR A 79 14.36 -6.10 -16.53
N HIS A 80 13.16 -5.79 -17.02
CA HIS A 80 12.14 -6.76 -17.37
C HIS A 80 12.63 -7.78 -18.41
N VAL A 81 13.11 -7.29 -19.55
CA VAL A 81 13.52 -8.13 -20.69
C VAL A 81 14.84 -8.85 -20.43
N GLU A 82 15.78 -8.20 -19.75
CA GLU A 82 17.16 -8.68 -19.65
C GLU A 82 17.43 -9.60 -18.46
N LEU A 83 16.62 -9.54 -17.38
CA LEU A 83 16.96 -10.23 -16.13
C LEU A 83 15.77 -10.86 -15.39
N LEU A 84 14.66 -10.14 -15.24
CA LEU A 84 13.63 -10.51 -14.24
C LEU A 84 12.48 -11.33 -14.82
N GLY A 85 12.10 -11.09 -16.09
CA GLY A 85 10.96 -11.74 -16.75
C GLY A 85 9.60 -11.38 -16.15
N ASP A 86 8.52 -11.87 -16.77
CA ASP A 86 7.12 -11.50 -16.41
C ASP A 86 6.73 -11.91 -14.99
N GLY A 87 7.22 -13.06 -14.51
CA GLY A 87 6.85 -13.63 -13.21
C GLY A 87 7.17 -12.69 -12.04
N PHE A 88 8.33 -12.02 -12.08
CA PHE A 88 8.71 -11.05 -11.05
C PHE A 88 7.68 -9.93 -10.91
N PHE A 89 7.24 -9.34 -12.03
CA PHE A 89 6.28 -8.24 -12.02
C PHE A 89 4.88 -8.74 -11.66
N ALA A 90 4.52 -9.93 -12.12
CA ALA A 90 3.26 -10.58 -11.78
C ALA A 90 3.12 -10.78 -10.26
N ASP A 91 4.19 -11.26 -9.61
CA ASP A 91 4.22 -11.51 -8.17
C ASP A 91 4.05 -10.21 -7.38
N PHE A 92 4.78 -9.14 -7.72
CA PHE A 92 4.63 -7.85 -7.04
C PHE A 92 3.28 -7.18 -7.33
N ALA A 93 2.74 -7.31 -8.54
CA ALA A 93 1.40 -6.80 -8.84
C ALA A 93 0.32 -7.58 -8.05
N HIS A 94 0.52 -8.87 -7.82
CA HIS A 94 -0.37 -9.70 -6.99
C HIS A 94 -0.27 -9.32 -5.51
N VAL A 95 0.94 -9.08 -4.98
CA VAL A 95 1.11 -8.52 -3.63
C VAL A 95 0.36 -7.21 -3.49
N ALA A 96 0.50 -6.29 -4.45
CA ALA A 96 -0.25 -5.03 -4.41
C ALA A 96 -1.77 -5.22 -4.40
N ASP A 97 -2.29 -6.27 -5.02
CA ASP A 97 -3.70 -6.66 -4.97
C ASP A 97 -4.11 -7.19 -3.58
N ASP A 98 -3.34 -8.12 -3.02
CA ASP A 98 -3.57 -8.71 -1.70
C ASP A 98 -3.63 -7.65 -0.60
N GLU A 99 -2.61 -6.79 -0.54
CA GLU A 99 -2.54 -5.75 0.49
C GLU A 99 -3.63 -4.69 0.30
N SER A 100 -4.13 -4.49 -0.92
CA SER A 100 -5.30 -3.64 -1.18
C SER A 100 -6.58 -4.20 -0.54
N ARG A 101 -6.73 -5.53 -0.51
CA ARG A 101 -7.87 -6.19 0.15
C ARG A 101 -7.70 -6.17 1.66
N HIS A 102 -6.50 -6.42 2.17
CA HIS A 102 -6.19 -6.31 3.60
C HIS A 102 -6.45 -4.90 4.13
N PHE A 103 -5.99 -3.87 3.43
CA PHE A 103 -6.28 -2.47 3.76
C PHE A 103 -7.79 -2.19 3.79
N ALA A 104 -8.53 -2.71 2.80
CA ALA A 104 -9.97 -2.52 2.72
C ALA A 104 -10.70 -3.16 3.91
N TRP A 105 -10.31 -4.38 4.32
CA TRP A 105 -10.85 -5.03 5.52
C TRP A 105 -10.51 -4.29 6.80
N CYS A 106 -9.28 -3.80 6.95
CA CYS A 106 -8.90 -2.98 8.09
C CYS A 106 -9.73 -1.70 8.17
N SER A 107 -9.89 -1.01 7.03
CA SER A 107 -10.68 0.22 6.92
C SER A 107 -12.16 -0.01 7.23
N GLN A 108 -12.73 -1.10 6.71
CA GLN A 108 -14.11 -1.49 7.01
C GLN A 108 -14.28 -1.75 8.51
N ARG A 109 -13.38 -2.52 9.11
CA ARG A 109 -13.49 -2.87 10.53
C ARG A 109 -13.28 -1.66 11.45
N LEU A 110 -12.42 -0.70 11.07
CA LEU A 110 -12.33 0.59 11.77
C LEU A 110 -13.65 1.35 11.72
N ALA A 111 -14.30 1.39 10.55
CA ALA A 111 -15.58 2.08 10.38
C ALA A 111 -16.70 1.45 11.23
N GLU A 112 -16.74 0.11 11.32
CA GLU A 112 -17.66 -0.61 12.20
C GLU A 112 -17.44 -0.31 13.69
N LEU A 113 -16.20 0.00 14.09
CA LEU A 113 -15.86 0.45 15.44
C LEU A 113 -16.13 1.95 15.66
N GLY A 114 -16.60 2.68 14.64
CA GLY A 114 -16.92 4.11 14.71
C GLY A 114 -15.78 5.04 14.30
N PHE A 115 -14.68 4.53 13.72
CA PHE A 115 -13.51 5.32 13.32
C PHE A 115 -13.38 5.35 11.80
N ARG A 116 -13.25 6.53 11.18
CA ARG A 116 -13.30 6.66 9.70
C ARG A 116 -11.96 6.94 9.03
N LYS A 117 -11.01 7.48 9.78
CA LYS A 117 -9.59 7.77 9.46
C LYS A 117 -9.03 8.34 10.74
N LEU A 118 -8.10 7.65 11.40
CA LEU A 118 -7.33 8.30 12.45
C LEU A 118 -6.27 9.11 11.71
N GLU A 119 -6.52 10.39 11.52
CA GLU A 119 -5.47 11.30 11.05
C GLU A 119 -4.57 11.55 12.27
N VAL A 120 -3.56 10.70 12.43
CA VAL A 120 -2.53 10.85 13.47
C VAL A 120 -1.29 11.49 12.87
#